data_AF-A0A7J6SXA5-F1
#
_entry.id   AF-A0A7J6SXA5-F1
#
_cell.length_a   1.000
_cell.length_b   1.000
_cell.length_c   1.000
_cell.angle_alpha   90.00
_cell.angle_beta   90.00
_cell.angle_gamma   90.00
#
_symmetry.space_group_name_H-M   'P 1'
#
loop_
_entity.id
_entity.type
_entity.pdbx_description
1 polymer ?
#
loop_
_entity_poly.entity_id
_entity_poly.type
_entity_poly.pdbx_seq_one_letter_code
_entity_poly.pdbx_strand_id
1 'polypeptide(L)' 'MLSRARVVYGMDRGHVERLKAMVDEKVDGVKPRVEMLVKEGIPDPYTYSEEAWPPIMDMLQRGVEERLREHLQ' A
#
# COMPACT_ATOMS: atom_id res chain seq x y z
N MET A 1 -4.87 11.90 8.81
CA MET A 1 -6.19 11.72 8.15
C MET A 1 -6.29 10.29 7.60
N LEU A 2 -6.54 9.30 8.47
CA LEU A 2 -6.71 7.87 8.09
C LEU A 2 -8.18 7.42 8.15
N SER A 3 -9.00 8.08 8.99
CA SER A 3 -10.40 7.72 9.28
C SER A 3 -11.39 7.88 8.13
N ARG A 4 -11.00 8.50 7.00
CA ARG A 4 -11.86 8.67 5.83
C ARG A 4 -11.63 7.63 4.73
N ALA A 5 -10.54 6.88 4.79
CA ALA A 5 -10.24 5.86 3.79
C ALA A 5 -11.04 4.59 4.08
N ARG A 6 -11.48 3.88 3.04
CA ARG A 6 -12.04 2.52 3.18
C ARG A 6 -10.93 1.47 3.26
N VAL A 7 -9.86 1.70 2.50
CA VAL A 7 -8.67 0.84 2.44
C VAL A 7 -7.44 1.74 2.39
N VAL A 8 -6.39 1.31 3.10
CA VAL A 8 -5.04 1.90 3.05
C VAL A 8 -4.12 0.82 2.50
N TYR A 9 -3.39 1.16 1.44
CA TYR A 9 -2.44 0.25 0.80
C TYR A 9 -1.01 0.53 1.26
N GLY A 10 -0.33 -0.49 1.78
CA GLY A 10 1.10 -0.48 2.06
C GLY A 10 1.92 -1.07 0.90
N MET A 11 3.18 -0.67 0.80
CA MET A 11 4.08 -1.11 -0.27
C MET A 11 4.71 -2.48 0.03
N ASP A 12 5.06 -2.71 1.30
CA ASP A 12 5.67 -3.94 1.77
C ASP A 12 5.03 -4.40 3.10
N ARG A 13 5.43 -5.58 3.57
CA ARG A 13 4.87 -6.18 4.79
C ARG A 13 5.13 -5.33 6.04
N GLY A 14 6.34 -4.78 6.18
CA GLY A 14 6.70 -3.92 7.30
C GLY A 14 5.89 -2.62 7.30
N HIS A 15 5.62 -2.05 6.13
CA HIS A 15 4.70 -0.93 6.00
C HIS A 15 3.28 -1.28 6.44
N VAL A 16 2.75 -2.42 6.00
CA VAL A 16 1.40 -2.87 6.39
C VAL A 16 1.29 -3.09 7.90
N GLU A 17 2.29 -3.71 8.53
CA GLU A 17 2.31 -3.91 9.98
C GLU A 17 2.30 -2.58 10.75
N ARG A 18 3.14 -1.62 10.34
CA ARG A 18 3.15 -0.28 10.94
C ARG A 18 1.84 0.46 10.72
N LEU A 19 1.25 0.38 9.53
CA LEU A 19 -0.02 1.02 9.20
C LEU A 19 -1.17 0.42 10.01
N LYS A 20 -1.19 -0.90 10.23
CA LYS A 20 -2.17 -1.56 11.10
C LYS A 20 -2.07 -1.03 12.53
N ALA A 21 -0.87 -1.00 13.10
CA ALA A 21 -0.65 -0.44 14.44
C ALA A 21 -1.13 1.02 14.54
N MET A 22 -0.81 1.85 13.54
CA MET A 22 -1.26 3.24 13.51
C MET A 22 -2.78 3.39 13.38
N VAL A 23 -3.43 2.57 12.56
CA VAL A 23 -4.88 2.56 12.45
C VAL A 23 -5.51 2.13 13.77
N ASP A 24 -4.93 1.14 14.44
CA ASP A 24 -5.43 0.66 15.72
C ASP A 24 -5.32 1.67 16.84
N GLU A 25 -4.22 2.42 16.87
CA GLU A 25 -3.92 3.43 17.89
C GLU A 25 -4.67 4.75 17.64
N LYS A 26 -4.80 5.18 16.38
CA LYS A 26 -5.16 6.58 16.03
C LYS A 26 -6.52 6.74 15.35
N VAL A 27 -7.23 5.65 15.06
CA VAL A 27 -8.54 5.70 14.42
C VAL A 27 -9.60 5.13 15.36
N ASP A 28 -10.40 6.04 15.93
CA ASP A 28 -11.62 5.69 16.65
C ASP A 28 -12.76 5.37 15.66
N GLY A 29 -13.60 4.39 16.01
CA GLY A 29 -14.76 4.00 15.19
C GLY A 29 -14.42 3.03 14.06
N VAL A 30 -14.92 3.30 12.85
CA VAL A 30 -14.76 2.40 11.70
C VAL A 30 -13.32 2.53 11.16
N LYS A 31 -12.54 1.47 11.37
CA LYS A 31 -11.14 1.39 10.93
C LYS A 31 -11.05 1.04 9.43
N PRO A 32 -10.19 1.72 8.64
CA PRO A 32 -9.90 1.28 7.29
C PRO A 32 -9.27 -0.12 7.28
N ARG A 33 -9.50 -0.87 6.20
CA ARG A 33 -8.69 -2.07 5.93
C ARG A 33 -7.27 -1.65 5.59
N VAL A 34 -6.28 -2.45 6.00
CA VAL A 34 -4.88 -2.25 5.63
C VAL A 34 -4.40 -3.46 4.83
N GLU A 35 -4.03 -3.23 3.58
CA GLU A 35 -3.72 -4.27 2.60
C GLU A 35 -2.41 -3.94 1.86
N MET A 36 -1.80 -4.93 1.22
CA MET A 36 -0.65 -4.71 0.34
C MET A 36 -1.15 -4.21 -1.01
N LEU A 37 -0.49 -3.21 -1.60
CA LEU A 37 -0.81 -2.78 -2.98
C LEU A 37 -0.61 -3.93 -3.96
N VAL A 38 0.58 -4.55 -3.88
CA VAL A 38 0.99 -5.73 -4.64
C VAL A 38 1.32 -6.85 -3.65
N LYS A 39 0.83 -8.08 -3.89
CA LYS A 39 0.92 -9.20 -2.93
C LYS A 39 2.37 -9.57 -2.58
N GLU A 40 3.25 -9.48 -3.57
CA GLU A 40 4.68 -9.76 -3.46
C GLU A 40 5.45 -8.65 -2.73
N GLY A 41 4.87 -7.45 -2.65
CA GLY A 41 5.52 -6.25 -2.14
C GLY A 41 6.26 -5.47 -3.22
N ILE A 42 6.36 -4.17 -3.01
CA ILE A 42 7.09 -3.23 -3.86
C ILE A 42 8.37 -2.85 -3.12
N PRO A 43 9.56 -3.13 -3.69
CA PRO A 43 10.82 -2.80 -3.04
C PRO A 43 11.02 -1.30 -2.93
N ASP A 44 11.78 -0.87 -1.92
CA ASP A 44 12.12 0.54 -1.73
C ASP A 44 13.20 0.95 -2.75
N PRO A 45 12.91 1.85 -3.71
CA PRO A 45 13.88 2.25 -4.73
C PRO A 45 15.12 2.95 -4.16
N TYR A 46 15.03 3.54 -2.95
CA TYR A 46 16.16 4.19 -2.30
C TYR A 46 17.23 3.21 -1.80
N THR A 47 16.93 1.90 -1.81
CA THR A 47 17.89 0.85 -1.44
C THR A 47 18.71 0.36 -2.63
N TYR A 48 18.46 0.86 -3.85
CA TYR A 48 19.08 0.43 -5.10
C TYR A 48 19.62 1.60 -5.94
N SER A 49 20.23 1.30 -7.09
CA SER A 49 20.64 2.29 -8.09
C SER A 49 19.44 2.92 -8.81
N GLU A 50 19.67 4.00 -9.54
CA GLU A 50 18.63 4.65 -10.37
C GLU A 50 17.96 3.67 -11.37
N GLU A 51 18.67 2.64 -11.80
CA GLU A 51 18.17 1.59 -12.70
C GLU A 51 17.05 0.73 -12.09
N ALA A 52 16.87 0.76 -10.78
CA ALA A 52 15.79 0.04 -10.11
C ALA A 52 14.43 0.76 -10.17
N TRP A 53 14.41 2.06 -10.54
CA TRP A 53 13.18 2.84 -10.58
C TRP A 53 12.18 2.34 -11.63
N PRO A 54 12.56 2.11 -12.90
CA PRO A 54 11.60 1.67 -13.91
C PRO A 54 10.81 0.39 -13.53
N PRO A 55 11.44 -0.73 -13.10
CA PRO A 55 10.67 -1.91 -12.72
C PRO A 55 9.80 -1.70 -11.47
N ILE A 56 10.20 -0.83 -10.55
CA ILE A 56 9.39 -0.45 -9.38
C ILE A 56 8.16 0.36 -9.81
N MET A 57 8.31 1.28 -10.76
CA MET A 57 7.21 2.04 -11.33
C MET A 57 6.20 1.14 -12.05
N ASP A 58 6.68 0.14 -12.78
CA ASP A 58 5.80 -0.87 -13.42
C ASP A 58 5.00 -1.67 -12.37
N MET A 59 5.63 -2.06 -11.27
CA MET A 59 4.95 -2.73 -10.15
C MET A 59 3.89 -1.84 -9.51
N LEU A 60 4.18 -0.55 -9.31
CA LEU A 60 3.24 0.43 -8.79
C LEU A 60 2.04 0.59 -9.71
N GLN A 61 2.27 0.79 -11.01
CA GLN A 61 1.19 0.96 -11.98
C GLN A 61 0.27 -0.27 -12.01
N ARG A 62 0.83 -1.47 -12.16
CA ARG A 62 0.04 -2.71 -12.17
C ARG A 62 -0.76 -2.90 -10.90
N GLY A 63 -0.15 -2.64 -9.74
CA GLY A 63 -0.83 -2.72 -8.45
C GLY A 63 -2.01 -1.76 -8.36
N VAL A 64 -1.86 -0.51 -8.80
CA VAL A 64 -2.96 0.46 -8.84
C VAL A 64 -4.06 0.03 -9.80
N GLU A 65 -3.72 -0.42 -11.01
CA GLU A 65 -4.70 -0.89 -11.99
C GLU A 65 -5.51 -2.09 -11.48
N GLU A 66 -4.85 -3.04 -10.81
CA GLU A 66 -5.49 -4.21 -10.21
C GLU A 66 -6.48 -3.78 -9.11
N ARG A 67 -6.06 -2.93 -8.17
CA ARG A 67 -6.94 -2.45 -7.10
C ARG A 67 -8.08 -1.59 -7.63
N LEU A 68 -7.86 -0.74 -8.63
CA LEU A 68 -8.93 0.03 -9.26
C LEU A 68 -9.97 -0.90 -9.87
N ARG A 69 -9.55 -1.96 -10.55
CA ARG A 69 -10.47 -2.96 -11.11
C ARG A 69 -11.31 -3.64 -10.04
N GLU A 70 -10.72 -3.95 -8.88
CA GLU A 70 -11.43 -4.56 -7.74
C GLU A 70 -12.47 -3.62 -7.10
N HIS A 71 -12.24 -2.30 -7.10
CA HIS A 71 -13.16 -1.31 -6.48
C HIS A 71 -14.25 -0.78 -7.41
N LEU A 72 -14.09 -0.90 -8.73
CA LEU A 72 -15.07 -0.42 -9.72
C LEU A 72 -16.14 -1.46 -10.09
N GLN A 73 -16.02 -2.69 -9.57
CA GLN A 73 -17.06 -3.75 -9.64
C GLN A 73 -17.98 -3.69 -8.43
#